data_AF-X1H906-F1
#
_entry.id   AF-X1H906-F1
#
_cell.length_a   1.000
_cell.length_b   1.000
_cell.length_c   1.000
_cell.angle_alpha   90.00
_cell.angle_beta   90.00
_cell.angle_gamma   90.00
#
_symmetry.space_group_name_H-M   'P 1'
#
loop_
_entity.id
_entity.type
_entity.pdbx_description
1 polymer ?
#
loop_
_entity_poly.entity_id
_entity_poly.type
_entity_poly.pdbx_seq_one_letter_code
_entity_poly.pdbx_strand_id
1 'polypeptide(L)' 'GLNSPFDEIDRAEEVLRWTIDKMWNKKGYFNYQITRFYKNTIPYMRWSQAWMFYAMMKMQYVKHMKQRA' A
#
# COMPACT_ATOMS: atom_id res chain seq x y z
N GLY A 1 -24.69 -2.60 -9.59
CA GLY A 1 -24.44 -3.31 -8.34
C GLY A 1 -23.35 -2.57 -7.61
N LEU A 2 -23.69 -1.90 -6.51
CA LEU A 2 -22.72 -1.22 -5.66
C LEU A 2 -22.03 -2.30 -4.81
N ASN A 3 -20.71 -2.36 -4.86
CA ASN A 3 -19.93 -3.28 -4.03
C ASN A 3 -20.14 -2.91 -2.55
N SER A 4 -20.10 -3.91 -1.67
CA SER A 4 -20.19 -3.68 -0.23
C SER A 4 -18.97 -2.85 0.24
N PRO A 5 -19.10 -1.95 1.23
CA PRO A 5 -17.96 -1.26 1.82
C PRO A 5 -16.87 -2.23 2.34
N PHE A 6 -17.26 -3.47 2.65
CA PHE A 6 -16.32 -4.51 3.05
C PHE A 6 -15.48 -5.04 1.87
N ASP A 7 -16.06 -5.13 0.67
CA ASP A 7 -15.35 -5.54 -0.54
C ASP A 7 -14.25 -4.53 -0.92
N GLU A 8 -14.47 -3.25 -0.63
CA GLU A 8 -13.49 -2.19 -0.89
C GLU A 8 -12.27 -2.30 0.03
N ILE A 9 -12.47 -2.67 1.30
CA ILE A 9 -11.38 -2.86 2.27
C ILE A 9 -10.54 -4.08 1.89
N ASP A 10 -11.18 -5.17 1.50
CA ASP A 10 -10.49 -6.41 1.15
C ASP A 10 -9.65 -6.21 -0.12
N ARG A 11 -10.19 -5.49 -1.12
CA ARG A 11 -9.40 -5.06 -2.29
C ARG A 11 -8.25 -4.12 -1.93
N ALA A 12 -8.47 -3.16 -1.04
CA ALA A 12 -7.41 -2.27 -0.58
C ALA A 12 -6.29 -3.05 0.12
N GLU A 13 -6.63 -4.11 0.86
CA GLU A 13 -5.66 -5.02 1.47
C GLU A 13 -4.86 -5.80 0.42
N GLU A 14 -5.52 -6.35 -0.60
CA GLU A 14 -4.84 -7.04 -1.70
C GLU A 14 -3.85 -6.12 -2.42
N VAL A 15 -4.28 -4.90 -2.76
CA VAL A 15 -3.43 -3.88 -3.39
C VAL A 15 -2.25 -3.52 -2.49
N LEU A 16 -2.49 -3.34 -1.18
CA LEU A 16 -1.42 -3.02 -0.24
C LEU A 16 -0.40 -4.17 -0.13
N ARG A 17 -0.86 -5.42 -0.01
CA ARG A 17 0.02 -6.60 0.06
C ARG A 17 0.86 -6.73 -1.20
N TRP A 18 0.26 -6.56 -2.38
CA TRP A 18 0.99 -6.56 -3.64
C TRP A 18 2.03 -5.44 -3.69
N THR A 19 1.66 -4.25 -3.23
CA THR A 19 2.56 -3.08 -3.26
C THR A 19 3.76 -3.28 -2.34
N ILE A 20 3.56 -3.80 -1.13
CA ILE A 20 4.64 -4.14 -0.21
C ILE A 20 5.54 -5.22 -0.84
N ASP A 21 4.98 -6.30 -1.37
CA ASP A 21 5.76 -7.39 -1.98
C ASP A 21 6.61 -6.92 -3.18
N LYS A 22 6.03 -6.10 -4.07
CA LYS A 22 6.67 -5.73 -5.34
C LYS A 22 7.48 -4.45 -5.27
N MET A 23 7.03 -3.47 -4.51
CA MET A 23 7.59 -2.12 -4.52
C MET A 23 8.46 -1.82 -3.30
N TRP A 24 8.33 -2.55 -2.18
CA TRP A 24 9.22 -2.34 -1.03
C TRP A 24 10.68 -2.63 -1.38
N ASN A 25 11.55 -1.69 -1.04
CA ASN A 25 12.98 -1.82 -1.15
C ASN A 25 13.56 -2.21 0.22
N LYS A 26 14.52 -3.14 0.24
CA LYS A 26 15.22 -3.56 1.47
C LYS A 26 15.93 -2.40 2.19
N LYS A 27 16.15 -1.28 1.50
CA LYS A 27 16.70 -0.04 2.05
C LYS A 27 15.67 0.81 2.84
N GLY A 28 14.42 0.38 2.96
CA GLY A 28 13.41 1.03 3.81
C GLY A 28 12.49 2.04 3.11
N TYR A 29 12.33 1.96 1.79
CA TYR A 29 11.45 2.84 1.01
C TYR A 29 10.76 2.07 -0.13
N PHE A 30 9.67 2.59 -0.66
CA PHE A 30 9.01 2.06 -1.85
C PHE A 30 9.70 2.56 -3.12
N ASN A 31 9.99 1.68 -4.07
CA ASN A 31 10.42 2.06 -5.41
C ASN A 31 9.31 2.87 -6.08
N TYR A 32 9.67 3.89 -6.87
CA TYR A 32 8.69 4.78 -7.49
C TYR A 32 7.79 4.06 -8.50
N GLN A 33 8.40 3.24 -9.35
CA GLN A 33 7.70 2.57 -10.44
C GLN A 33 8.37 1.24 -10.78
N ILE A 34 7.56 0.27 -11.18
CA ILE A 34 8.01 -0.96 -11.84
C ILE A 34 7.68 -0.83 -13.32
N THR A 35 8.69 -0.91 -14.19
CA THR A 35 8.51 -1.00 -15.64
C THR A 35 8.67 -2.46 -16.09
N ARG A 36 8.39 -2.74 -17.37
CA ARG A 36 8.53 -4.09 -17.94
C ARG A 36 9.94 -4.67 -17.78
N PHE A 37 10.96 -3.82 -17.79
CA PHE A 37 12.36 -4.25 -17.84
C PHE A 37 13.16 -3.88 -16.57
N TYR A 38 12.75 -2.85 -15.84
CA TYR A 38 13.50 -2.36 -14.68
C TYR A 38 12.61 -1.67 -13.64
N LYS A 39 13.13 -1.52 -12.42
CA LYS A 39 12.48 -0.72 -11.37
C LYS A 39 13.12 0.66 -11.33
N ASN A 40 12.30 1.71 -11.32
CA ASN A 40 12.76 3.04 -10.95
C ASN A 40 12.83 3.11 -9.42
N THR A 41 14.04 3.00 -8.87
CA THR A 41 14.28 2.96 -7.42
C THR A 41 14.58 4.34 -6.82
N ILE A 42 14.29 5.43 -7.53
CA ILE A 42 14.50 6.77 -7.00
C ILE A 42 13.56 6.98 -5.79
N PRO A 43 14.10 7.27 -4.60
CA PRO A 43 13.29 7.44 -3.40
C PRO A 43 12.65 8.84 -3.38
N TYR A 44 11.44 8.96 -3.96
CA TYR A 44 10.65 10.19 -3.85
C TYR A 44 10.01 10.32 -2.47
N MET A 45 10.83 10.65 -1.46
CA MET A 45 10.48 10.68 -0.04
C MET A 45 9.25 11.52 0.31
N ARG A 46 9.02 12.65 -0.39
CA ARG A 46 8.06 13.67 0.06
C ARG A 46 6.63 13.45 -0.44
N TRP A 47 6.43 12.76 -1.56
CA TRP A 47 5.10 12.58 -2.14
C TRP A 47 4.69 11.12 -2.17
N SER A 48 5.39 10.25 -2.90
CA SER A 48 4.96 8.85 -3.00
C SER A 48 5.11 8.08 -1.68
N GLN A 49 6.23 8.27 -0.97
CA GLN A 49 6.45 7.56 0.31
C GLN A 49 5.42 7.98 1.36
N ALA A 50 5.13 9.28 1.48
CA ALA A 50 4.20 9.79 2.47
C ALA A 50 2.80 9.15 2.31
N TRP A 51 2.30 9.06 1.08
CA TRP A 51 1.01 8.41 0.80
C TRP A 51 1.05 6.90 1.05
N MET A 52 2.16 6.23 0.75
CA MET A 52 2.32 4.81 1.05
C MET A 52 2.27 4.54 2.56
N PHE A 53 2.97 5.34 3.36
CA PHE A 53 2.93 5.24 4.82
C PHE A 53 1.55 5.58 5.38
N TYR A 54 0.90 6.61 4.84
CA TYR A 54 -0.47 6.96 5.21
C TYR A 54 -1.45 5.81 4.93
N ALA A 55 -1.36 5.18 3.76
CA ALA A 55 -2.20 4.05 3.39
C ALA A 55 -1.98 2.85 4.34
N MET A 56 -0.72 2.53 4.66
CA MET A 56 -0.39 1.47 5.63
C MET A 56 -0.97 1.75 7.01
N MET A 57 -0.79 2.97 7.53
CA MET A 57 -1.38 3.37 8.81
C MET A 57 -2.90 3.26 8.81
N LYS A 58 -3.56 3.73 7.75
CA LYS A 58 -5.01 3.67 7.63
C LYS A 58 -5.51 2.23 7.59
N MET A 59 -4.84 1.35 6.85
CA MET A 59 -5.20 -0.07 6.81
C MET A 59 -5.00 -0.75 8.16
N GLN A 60 -3.92 -0.44 8.87
CA GLN A 60 -3.68 -0.97 10.21
C GLN A 60 -4.78 -0.51 11.19
N TYR A 61 -5.16 0.77 11.14
CA TYR A 61 -6.23 1.31 11.96
C TYR A 61 -7.57 0.60 11.70
N VAL A 62 -7.96 0.44 10.43
CA VAL A 62 -9.21 -0.24 10.06
C VAL A 62 -9.23 -1.70 10.53
N LYS A 63 -8.12 -2.43 10.36
CA LYS A 63 -8.00 -3.81 10.86
C LYS A 63 -8.16 -3.89 12.37
N HIS A 64 -7.53 -2.97 13.10
CA HIS A 64 -7.62 -2.90 14.54
C HIS A 64 -9.05 -2.60 15.03
N MET A 65 -9.78 -1.75 14.30
CA MET A 65 -11.19 -1.47 14.58
C MET A 65 -12.09 -2.69 14.31
N LYS A 66 -11.88 -3.42 13.20
CA LYS A 66 -12.62 -4.66 12.90
C LYS A 66 -12.42 -5.74 13.97
N GLN A 67 -11.22 -5.86 14.56
CA GLN A 67 -10.94 -6.86 15.60
C GLN A 67 -11.58 -6.55 16.96
N ARG A 68 -12.03 -5.31 17.17
CA ARG A 68 -12.63 -4.84 18.43
C ARG A 68 -14.15 -4.76 18.40
N ALA A 69 -14.76 -4.94 17.23
CA ALA A 69 -16.21 -5.02 17.03
C ALA A 69 -16.67 -6.47 17.11
#